data_AF-A0A847W0J7-F1
#
_entry.id   AF-A0A847W0J7-F1
#
_cell.length_a   1.000
_cell.length_b   1.000
_cell.length_c   1.000
_cell.angle_alpha   90.00
_cell.angle_beta   90.00
_cell.angle_gamma   90.00
#
_symmetry.space_group_name_H-M   'P 1'
#
loop_
_entity.id
_entity.type
_entity.pdbx_description
1 polymer ?
#
loop_
_entity_poly.entity_id
_entity_poly.type
_entity_poly.pdbx_seq_one_letter_code
_entity_poly.pdbx_strand_id
1 'polypeptide(L)'
;MTIHAISHNMQVENIIVDYRDRPDGSESKLNTYIDGVKVLSTIFNLFKNHRPFLFFGIVALMLMVIAVSMFIPSVLIPFLRTGLVEKFPTLIVCVFLSLFSVFSFYTGLILDTMRYRSRCQFEFNLQLISDEKKRKRCKDERND
;
A
#
# COMPACT_ATOMS: atom_id res chain seq x y z
N MET A 1 0.58 -10.46 11.01
CA MET A 1 1.05 -11.85 10.84
C MET A 1 0.05 -12.70 10.05
N THR A 2 -1.24 -12.68 10.36
CA THR A 2 -2.28 -13.48 9.66
C THR A 2 -2.40 -13.18 8.16
N ILE A 3 -2.45 -11.90 7.77
CA ILE A 3 -2.56 -11.51 6.35
C ILE A 3 -1.30 -11.93 5.56
N HIS A 4 -0.13 -11.88 6.18
CA HIS A 4 1.12 -12.33 5.57
C HIS A 4 1.10 -13.85 5.35
N ALA A 5 0.60 -14.62 6.31
CA ALA A 5 0.42 -16.06 6.19
C ALA A 5 -0.53 -16.43 5.05
N ILE A 6 -1.69 -15.77 4.98
CA ILE A 6 -2.65 -15.97 3.88
C ILE A 6 -2.03 -15.58 2.53
N SER A 7 -1.32 -14.45 2.46
CA SER A 7 -0.71 -13.96 1.21
C SER A 7 0.36 -14.90 0.63
N HIS A 8 0.95 -15.78 1.43
CA HIS A 8 2.00 -16.72 1.03
C HIS A 8 1.53 -18.19 1.17
N ASN A 9 0.22 -18.44 1.29
CA ASN A 9 -0.35 -19.78 1.46
C ASN A 9 0.30 -20.60 2.60
N MET A 10 0.69 -19.94 3.68
CA MET A 10 1.20 -20.62 4.86
C MET A 10 0.07 -21.32 5.62
N GLN A 11 0.39 -22.40 6.32
CA GLN A 11 -0.58 -23.12 7.14
C GLN A 11 -1.08 -22.24 8.28
N VAL A 12 -2.40 -22.07 8.36
CA VAL A 12 -3.09 -21.34 9.44
C VAL A 12 -4.20 -22.23 9.95
N GLU A 13 -4.26 -22.41 11.27
CA GLU A 13 -5.29 -23.19 11.95
C GLU A 13 -6.04 -22.30 12.94
N ASN A 14 -7.35 -22.47 13.03
CA ASN A 14 -8.19 -21.75 13.98
C ASN A 14 -8.54 -22.67 15.15
N ILE A 15 -8.33 -22.19 16.37
CA ILE A 15 -8.63 -22.93 17.60
C ILE A 15 -9.92 -22.34 18.18
N ILE A 16 -10.94 -23.18 18.35
CA ILE A 16 -12.22 -22.77 18.94
C ILE A 16 -12.01 -22.48 20.42
N VAL A 17 -12.44 -21.30 20.88
CA VAL A 17 -12.37 -20.87 22.28
C VAL A 17 -13.76 -20.39 22.70
N ASP A 18 -14.23 -20.85 23.86
CA ASP A 18 -15.51 -20.42 24.41
C ASP A 18 -15.48 -18.97 24.86
N TYR A 19 -16.46 -18.19 24.40
CA TYR A 19 -16.64 -16.81 24.81
C TYR A 19 -17.18 -16.78 26.25
N ARG A 20 -16.55 -15.98 27.11
CA ARG A 20 -16.98 -15.79 28.50
C ARG A 20 -17.61 -14.42 28.67
N ASP A 21 -18.68 -14.37 29.45
CA ASP A 21 -19.27 -13.10 29.84
C ASP A 21 -18.29 -12.26 30.65
N ARG A 22 -18.44 -10.96 30.49
CA ARG A 22 -17.60 -9.97 31.13
C ARG A 22 -17.96 -9.91 32.62
N PRO A 23 -16.99 -9.93 33.55
CA PRO A 23 -17.29 -9.79 34.97
C PRO A 23 -17.97 -8.46 35.27
N ASP A 24 -19.01 -8.52 36.11
CA ASP A 24 -19.82 -7.38 36.51
C ASP A 24 -18.96 -6.30 37.18
N GLY A 25 -19.21 -5.04 36.81
CA GLY A 25 -18.47 -3.88 37.33
C GLY A 25 -17.14 -3.58 36.65
N SER A 26 -16.76 -4.28 35.57
CA SER A 26 -15.52 -3.95 34.85
C SER A 26 -15.68 -2.80 33.85
N GLU A 27 -14.90 -1.74 34.02
CA GLU A 27 -14.91 -0.59 33.11
C GLU A 27 -14.32 -0.90 31.74
N SER A 28 -14.94 -0.38 30.67
CA SER A 28 -14.44 -0.55 29.30
C SER A 28 -13.01 -0.05 29.16
N LYS A 29 -12.08 -0.97 28.83
CA LYS A 29 -10.69 -0.63 28.48
C LYS A 29 -10.54 -0.11 27.05
N LEU A 30 -11.63 -0.12 26.27
CA LEU A 30 -11.64 0.27 24.86
C LEU A 30 -11.86 1.76 24.73
N ASN A 31 -11.02 2.41 23.94
CA ASN A 31 -11.21 3.80 23.55
C ASN A 31 -11.73 3.83 22.11
N THR A 32 -13.05 3.96 21.95
CA THR A 32 -13.73 3.85 20.65
C THR A 32 -13.12 4.73 19.57
N TYR A 33 -12.75 5.97 19.89
CA TYR A 33 -12.19 6.91 18.93
C TYR A 33 -10.73 6.59 18.59
N ILE A 34 -9.89 6.44 19.61
CA ILE A 34 -8.46 6.20 19.42
C ILE A 34 -8.24 4.85 18.73
N ASP A 35 -8.97 3.82 19.15
CA ASP A 35 -8.86 2.49 18.55
C ASP A 35 -9.46 2.46 17.15
N GLY A 36 -10.54 3.21 16.88
CA GLY A 36 -11.07 3.41 15.53
C GLY A 36 -10.04 4.01 14.57
N VAL A 37 -9.31 5.06 14.99
CA VAL A 37 -8.25 5.69 14.18
C VAL A 37 -7.10 4.71 13.91
N LYS A 38 -6.69 3.90 14.90
CA LYS A 38 -5.66 2.86 14.72
C LYS A 38 -6.10 1.82 13.69
N VAL A 39 -7.35 1.38 13.73
CA VAL A 39 -7.91 0.41 12.78
C VAL A 39 -7.91 1.01 11.37
N LEU A 40 -8.38 2.25 11.21
CA LEU A 40 -8.40 2.92 9.90
C LEU A 40 -6.99 3.08 9.32
N SER A 41 -6.02 3.48 10.14
CA SER A 41 -4.60 3.57 9.77
C SER A 41 -4.04 2.21 9.34
N THR A 42 -4.43 1.14 10.04
CA THR A 42 -4.02 -0.23 9.69
C THR A 42 -4.58 -0.65 8.34
N ILE A 43 -5.87 -0.37 8.08
CA ILE A 43 -6.53 -0.64 6.79
C ILE A 43 -5.83 0.13 5.66
N PHE A 44 -5.52 1.41 5.89
CA PHE A 44 -4.83 2.25 4.92
C PHE A 44 -3.44 1.72 4.57
N ASN A 45 -2.66 1.36 5.59
CA ASN A 45 -1.35 0.75 5.40
C ASN A 45 -1.42 -0.61 4.70
N LEU A 46 -2.42 -1.43 5.02
CA LEU A 46 -2.67 -2.70 4.35
C LEU A 46 -2.97 -2.50 2.87
N PHE A 47 -3.86 -1.56 2.54
CA PHE A 47 -4.20 -1.25 1.16
C PHE A 47 -2.99 -0.78 0.36
N LYS A 48 -2.22 0.18 0.91
CA LYS A 48 -0.97 0.68 0.32
C LYS A 48 0.04 -0.44 0.07
N ASN A 49 0.22 -1.35 1.03
CA ASN A 49 1.22 -2.42 0.92
C ASN A 49 0.75 -3.56 0.01
N HIS A 50 -0.56 -3.82 -0.06
CA HIS A 50 -1.11 -4.87 -0.92
C HIS A 50 -1.32 -4.45 -2.37
N ARG A 51 -1.66 -3.18 -2.61
CA ARG A 51 -1.99 -2.64 -3.95
C ARG A 51 -1.34 -1.24 -4.12
N PRO A 52 0.00 -1.15 -4.13
CA PRO A 52 0.70 0.14 -4.16
C PRO A 52 0.38 0.96 -5.41
N PHE A 53 0.33 0.33 -6.59
CA PHE A 53 0.03 1.04 -7.84
C PHE A 53 -1.34 1.72 -7.81
N LEU A 54 -2.39 1.03 -7.34
CA LEU A 54 -3.73 1.61 -7.24
C LEU A 54 -3.76 2.77 -6.24
N PHE A 55 -3.11 2.62 -5.09
CA PHE A 55 -3.06 3.64 -4.06
C PHE A 55 -2.41 4.93 -4.57
N PHE A 56 -1.17 4.84 -5.07
CA PHE A 56 -0.46 6.01 -5.58
C PHE A 56 -1.04 6.53 -6.91
N GLY A 57 -1.63 5.65 -7.72
CA GLY A 57 -2.35 6.03 -8.94
C GLY A 57 -3.58 6.89 -8.68
N ILE A 58 -4.39 6.57 -7.66
CA ILE A 58 -5.52 7.41 -7.24
C ILE A 58 -5.03 8.78 -6.77
N VAL A 59 -3.95 8.82 -6.00
CA VAL A 59 -3.35 10.09 -5.53
C VAL A 59 -2.83 10.92 -6.70
N ALA A 60 -2.12 10.30 -7.64
CA ALA A 60 -1.65 10.96 -8.86
C ALA A 60 -2.82 11.51 -9.68
N LEU A 61 -3.87 10.71 -9.89
CA LEU A 61 -5.07 11.14 -10.60
C LEU A 61 -5.73 12.35 -9.93
N MET A 62 -5.89 12.33 -8.60
CA MET A 62 -6.46 13.47 -7.87
C MET A 62 -5.61 14.73 -8.01
N LEU A 63 -4.29 14.62 -7.87
CA LEU A 63 -3.38 15.76 -8.06
C LEU A 63 -3.43 16.31 -9.48
N MET A 64 -3.46 15.43 -10.49
CA MET A 64 -3.58 15.82 -11.89
C MET A 64 -4.90 16.54 -12.18
N VAL A 65 -6.02 16.00 -11.67
CA VAL A 65 -7.35 16.62 -11.83
C VAL A 65 -7.36 18.01 -11.21
N ILE A 66 -6.80 18.19 -10.01
CA ILE A 66 -6.70 19.49 -9.36
C ILE A 66 -5.85 20.44 -10.22
N ALA A 67 -4.67 20.00 -10.67
CA ALA A 67 -3.78 20.81 -11.51
C ALA A 67 -4.47 21.27 -12.80
N VAL A 68 -5.13 20.36 -13.51
CA VAL A 68 -5.83 20.65 -14.78
C VAL A 68 -7.04 21.56 -14.54
N SER A 69 -7.81 21.30 -13.48
CA SER A 69 -8.98 22.12 -13.13
C SER A 69 -8.61 23.56 -12.80
N MET A 70 -7.42 23.81 -12.25
CA MET A 70 -6.91 25.16 -12.02
C MET A 70 -6.30 25.76 -13.28
N PHE A 71 -5.55 24.97 -14.04
CA PHE A 71 -4.80 25.42 -15.22
C PHE A 71 -5.72 25.87 -16.38
N ILE A 72 -6.75 25.09 -16.70
CA ILE A 72 -7.65 25.39 -17.83
C ILE A 72 -8.31 26.77 -17.67
N PRO A 73 -9.08 27.05 -16.61
CA PRO A 73 -9.78 28.33 -16.49
C PRO A 73 -8.85 29.49 -16.16
N SER A 74 -7.78 29.27 -15.38
CA SER A 74 -6.98 30.37 -14.86
C SER A 74 -5.82 30.79 -15.74
N VAL A 75 -5.30 29.89 -16.58
CA VAL A 75 -4.10 30.13 -17.38
C VAL A 75 -4.38 29.93 -18.86
N LEU A 76 -4.95 28.78 -19.25
CA LEU A 76 -5.13 28.43 -20.66
C LEU A 76 -6.15 29.34 -21.37
N ILE A 77 -7.34 29.54 -20.79
CA ILE A 77 -8.39 30.38 -21.40
C ILE A 77 -7.95 31.85 -21.54
N PRO A 78 -7.39 32.52 -20.51
CA PRO A 78 -6.90 33.89 -20.65
C PRO A 78 -5.77 34.00 -21.67
N PHE A 79 -4.81 33.06 -21.65
CA PHE A 79 -3.69 33.05 -22.59
C PHE A 79 -4.15 32.93 -24.05
N LEU A 80 -5.16 32.11 -24.33
CA LEU A 80 -5.73 31.98 -25.69
C LEU A 80 -6.42 33.28 -26.17
N ARG A 81 -6.93 34.10 -25.25
CA ARG A 81 -7.60 35.37 -25.60
C ARG A 81 -6.63 36.54 -25.71
N THR A 82 -5.68 36.66 -24.79
CA THR A 82 -4.81 37.85 -24.66
C THR A 82 -3.38 37.62 -25.14
N GLY A 83 -2.95 36.36 -25.29
CA GLY A 83 -1.55 36.00 -25.57
C GLY A 83 -0.60 36.22 -24.39
N LEU A 84 -1.12 36.68 -23.24
CA LEU A 84 -0.35 37.02 -22.05
C LEU A 84 -0.71 36.08 -20.90
N VAL A 85 0.29 35.73 -20.08
CA VAL A 85 0.08 34.93 -18.87
C VAL A 85 -0.09 35.89 -17.69
N GLU A 86 -1.32 36.29 -17.40
CA GLU A 86 -1.60 37.24 -16.30
C GLU A 86 -1.30 36.64 -14.91
N LYS A 87 -1.44 35.32 -14.77
CA LYS A 87 -1.35 34.60 -13.49
C LYS A 87 -0.12 33.70 -13.38
N PHE A 88 1.06 34.30 -13.33
CA PHE A 88 2.33 33.57 -13.17
C PHE A 88 2.40 32.64 -11.94
N PRO A 89 2.00 33.07 -10.72
CA PRO A 89 2.06 32.18 -9.55
C PRO A 89 1.19 30.92 -9.73
N THR A 90 0.03 31.05 -10.37
CA THR A 90 -0.90 29.95 -10.59
C THR A 90 -0.34 28.95 -11.60
N LEU A 91 0.34 29.41 -12.66
CA LEU A 91 1.05 28.55 -13.59
C LEU A 91 2.11 27.70 -12.87
N ILE A 92 2.93 28.34 -12.02
CA ILE A 92 4.00 27.67 -11.27
C ILE A 92 3.41 26.57 -10.37
N VAL A 93 2.34 26.87 -9.62
CA VAL A 93 1.66 25.90 -8.77
C VAL A 93 1.11 24.72 -9.58
N CYS A 94 0.51 24.98 -10.75
CA CYS A 94 0.00 23.92 -11.64
C CYS A 94 1.13 23.00 -12.13
N VAL A 95 2.29 23.57 -12.48
CA VAL A 95 3.48 22.81 -12.91
C VAL A 95 4.03 21.95 -11.78
N PHE A 96 4.13 22.47 -10.56
CA PHE A 96 4.56 21.66 -9.42
C PHE A 96 3.56 20.56 -9.08
N LEU A 97 2.25 20.86 -9.08
CA LEU A 97 1.21 19.85 -8.85
C LEU A 97 1.25 18.72 -9.89
N SER A 98 1.43 19.05 -11.17
CA SER A 98 1.56 18.04 -12.22
C SER A 98 2.84 17.22 -12.06
N LEU A 99 3.94 17.85 -11.66
CA LEU A 99 5.19 17.17 -11.35
C LEU A 99 5.03 16.19 -10.17
N PHE A 100 4.40 16.61 -9.07
CA PHE A 100 4.10 15.73 -7.93
C PHE A 100 3.16 14.59 -8.30
N SER A 101 2.18 14.83 -9.17
CA SER A 101 1.32 13.76 -9.71
C SER A 101 2.16 12.69 -10.43
N VAL A 102 3.06 13.11 -11.32
CA VAL A 102 3.92 12.20 -12.07
C VAL A 102 4.87 11.43 -11.14
N PHE A 103 5.48 12.10 -10.15
CA PHE A 103 6.30 11.44 -9.14
C PHE A 103 5.52 10.40 -8.33
N SER A 104 4.29 10.72 -7.93
CA SER A 104 3.42 9.79 -7.21
C SER A 104 3.13 8.56 -8.07
N PHE A 105 2.80 8.75 -9.34
CA PHE A 105 2.57 7.67 -10.30
C PHE A 105 3.80 6.74 -10.45
N TYR A 106 4.99 7.32 -10.67
CA TYR A 106 6.24 6.55 -10.74
C TYR A 106 6.55 5.81 -9.45
N THR A 107 6.31 6.43 -8.29
CA THR A 107 6.48 5.78 -6.98
C THR A 107 5.57 4.56 -6.87
N GLY A 108 4.32 4.66 -7.34
CA GLY A 108 3.38 3.54 -7.43
C GLY A 108 3.91 2.39 -8.29
N LEU A 109 4.45 2.69 -9.47
CA LEU A 109 5.04 1.69 -10.38
C LEU A 109 6.26 1.00 -9.77
N ILE A 110 7.15 1.75 -9.15
CA ILE A 110 8.36 1.22 -8.51
C ILE A 110 7.97 0.29 -7.36
N LEU A 111 7.04 0.70 -6.49
CA LEU A 111 6.61 -0.13 -5.38
C LEU A 111 5.90 -1.41 -5.83
N ASP A 112 5.13 -1.36 -6.92
CA ASP A 112 4.47 -2.56 -7.47
C ASP A 112 5.48 -3.55 -8.04
N THR A 113 6.50 -3.04 -8.74
CA THR A 113 7.62 -3.84 -9.24
C THR A 113 8.42 -4.46 -8.08
N MET A 114 8.70 -3.67 -7.04
CA MET A 114 9.38 -4.15 -5.83
C MET A 114 8.58 -5.24 -5.14
N ARG A 115 7.26 -5.07 -4.99
CA ARG A 115 6.35 -6.08 -4.42
C ARG A 115 6.41 -7.38 -5.22
N TYR A 116 6.32 -7.30 -6.54
CA TYR A 116 6.42 -8.47 -7.41
C TYR A 116 7.77 -9.19 -7.22
N ARG A 117 8.86 -8.41 -7.19
CA ARG A 117 10.21 -8.93 -6.94
C ARG A 117 10.33 -9.63 -5.58
N SER A 118 9.83 -9.01 -4.51
CA SER A 118 9.85 -9.59 -3.16
C SER A 118 9.10 -10.90 -3.07
N ARG A 119 7.93 -11.00 -3.72
CA ARG A 119 7.16 -12.25 -3.77
C ARG A 119 7.95 -13.36 -4.47
N CYS A 120 8.53 -13.07 -5.63
CA CYS A 120 9.33 -14.04 -6.37
C CYS A 120 10.56 -14.49 -5.57
N GLN A 121 11.25 -13.56 -4.91
CA GLN A 121 12.39 -13.87 -4.05
C GLN A 121 12.01 -14.74 -2.85
N PHE A 122 10.84 -14.52 -2.26
CA PHE A 122 10.33 -15.36 -1.17
C PHE A 122 10.11 -16.80 -1.62
N GLU A 123 9.44 -17.02 -2.76
CA GLU A 123 9.21 -18.37 -3.31
C GLU A 123 10.53 -19.09 -3.63
N PHE A 124 11.49 -18.37 -4.21
CA PHE A 124 12.82 -18.91 -4.48
C PHE A 124 13.54 -19.36 -3.19
N ASN A 125 13.49 -18.53 -2.14
CA ASN A 125 14.09 -18.89 -0.85
C ASN A 125 13.41 -20.11 -0.21
N LEU A 126 12.08 -20.24 -0.35
CA LEU A 126 11.37 -21.43 0.13
C LEU A 126 11.83 -22.70 -0.59
N GLN A 127 12.02 -22.63 -1.90
CA GLN A 127 12.52 -23.76 -2.69
C GLN A 127 13.92 -24.17 -2.23
N LEU A 128 14.84 -23.22 -2.04
CA LEU A 128 16.18 -23.50 -1.51
C LEU A 128 16.14 -24.21 -0.15
N ILE A 129 15.36 -23.69 0.80
CA ILE A 129 15.22 -24.29 2.13
C ILE A 129 14.60 -25.69 2.05
N SER A 130 13.64 -25.90 1.15
CA SER A 130 12.99 -27.20 0.95
C SER A 130 13.95 -28.24 0.39
N ASP A 131 14.82 -27.86 -0.55
CA ASP A 131 15.85 -28.71 -1.14
C ASP A 131 16.93 -29.07 -0.11
N GLU A 132 17.38 -28.10 0.70
CA GLU A 132 18.32 -28.36 1.79
C GLU A 132 17.75 -29.34 2.81
N LYS A 133 16.49 -29.17 3.22
CA LYS A 133 15.81 -30.11 4.13
C LYS A 133 15.72 -31.51 3.54
N LYS A 134 15.40 -31.63 2.24
CA LYS A 134 15.34 -32.92 1.54
C LYS A 134 16.71 -33.61 1.50
N ARG A 135 17.77 -32.85 1.19
CA ARG A 135 19.15 -33.37 1.18
C ARG A 135 19.62 -33.84 2.56
N LYS A 136 19.26 -33.14 3.63
CA LYS A 136 19.57 -33.56 5.01
C LYS A 136 18.86 -34.86 5.37
N ARG A 137 17.55 -34.95 5.10
CA ARG A 137 16.76 -36.16 5.34
C ARG A 137 17.32 -37.40 4.64
N CYS A 138 17.68 -37.29 3.36
CA CYS A 138 18.29 -38.41 2.63
C CYS A 138 19.70 -38.81 3.14
N LYS A 139 20.42 -37.90 3.82
CA LYS A 139 21.69 -38.25 4.47
C LYS A 139 21.45 -39.01 5.77
N ASP A 140 20.47 -38.58 6.55
CA ASP A 140 20.09 -39.24 7.81
C ASP A 140 19.58 -40.66 7.52
N GLU A 141 18.67 -40.82 6.55
CA GLU A 141 18.16 -42.14 6.09
C GLU A 141 19.23 -43.08 5.52
N ARG A 142 20.41 -42.57 5.16
CA ARG A 142 21.53 -43.40 4.64
C ARG A 142 22.53 -43.76 5.74
N ASN A 143 22.47 -43.09 6.88
CA ASN A 143 23.35 -43.34 8.02
C ASN A 143 22.70 -44.25 9.08
N ASP A 144 21.39 -44.50 8.97
CA ASP A 144 20.63 -45.54 9.68
C ASP A 144 20.62 -46.87 8.89
#